data_AF-A0A7J3ADU6-F1
#
_entry.id   AF-A0A7J3ADU6-F1
#
_cell.length_a   1.000
_cell.length_b   1.000
_cell.length_c   1.000
_cell.angle_alpha   90.00
_cell.angle_beta   90.00
_cell.angle_gamma   90.00
#
_symmetry.space_group_name_H-M   'P 1'
#
loop_
_entity.id
_entity.type
_entity.pdbx_description
1 polymer ?
#
loop_
_entity_poly.entity_id
_entity_poly.type
_entity_poly.pdbx_seq_one_letter_code
_entity_poly.pdbx_strand_id
1 'polypeptide(L)'
;MPIEKMLWGPGNVKYSPDLFTRTSMTDIKVGKAFEAPTWKSVRFTGKVRGCADSSGVTCEIRLYNSQKRIQLIYSMKKLQVFDPEVAYVAFPFASKESQISFEVQGGTVVPAKGQLPGSASDWDGV
;
A
#
# COMPACT_ATOMS: atom_id res chain seq x y z
N MET A 1 -12.47 16.66 -21.12
CA MET A 1 -11.34 17.50 -20.66
C MET A 1 -10.07 16.91 -21.24
N PRO A 2 -9.20 17.69 -21.89
CA PRO A 2 -8.14 17.14 -22.72
C PRO A 2 -6.98 16.65 -21.86
N ILE A 3 -6.48 15.47 -22.24
CA ILE A 3 -5.32 14.79 -21.66
C ILE A 3 -4.08 15.58 -22.05
N GLU A 4 -3.55 16.41 -21.13
CA GLU A 4 -2.22 16.98 -21.31
C GLU A 4 -1.17 15.87 -21.12
N LYS A 5 -0.53 15.55 -22.24
CA LYS A 5 0.75 14.86 -22.42
C LYS A 5 1.58 14.71 -21.13
N MET A 6 1.65 13.48 -20.64
CA MET A 6 2.75 13.02 -19.81
C MET A 6 4.01 12.94 -20.69
N LEU A 7 4.73 14.06 -20.78
CA LEU A 7 6.00 14.16 -21.50
C LEU A 7 7.11 13.49 -20.69
N TRP A 8 7.54 12.30 -21.13
CA TRP A 8 8.79 11.71 -20.66
C TRP A 8 9.97 12.46 -21.29
N GLY A 9 10.66 13.26 -20.47
CA GLY A 9 11.93 13.89 -20.77
C GLY A 9 12.76 14.01 -19.48
N PRO A 10 14.10 14.21 -19.57
CA PRO A 10 14.97 14.38 -18.42
C PRO A 10 14.73 15.77 -17.80
N GLY A 11 13.62 15.91 -17.09
CA GLY A 11 13.24 17.08 -16.33
C GLY A 11 12.79 16.60 -14.95
N ASN A 12 13.24 17.29 -13.90
CA ASN A 12 12.86 17.03 -12.52
C ASN A 12 11.33 17.07 -12.36
N VAL A 13 10.67 15.92 -12.48
CA VAL A 13 9.27 15.76 -12.12
C VAL A 13 9.19 15.99 -10.62
N LYS A 14 8.78 17.19 -10.21
CA LYS A 14 8.48 17.45 -8.81
C LYS A 14 7.24 16.65 -8.45
N TYR A 15 7.43 15.63 -7.61
CA TYR A 15 6.33 14.98 -6.92
C TYR A 15 5.51 16.05 -6.17
N SER A 16 4.24 16.19 -6.55
CA SER A 16 3.30 17.06 -5.85
C SER A 16 2.22 16.17 -5.23
N PRO A 17 2.17 16.03 -3.89
CA PRO A 17 1.23 15.15 -3.22
C PRO A 17 -0.24 15.55 -3.45
N ASP A 18 -0.49 16.79 -3.87
CA ASP A 18 -1.82 17.34 -4.16
C ASP A 18 -2.36 16.94 -5.53
N LEU A 19 -1.56 16.29 -6.38
CA LEU A 19 -1.99 15.80 -7.70
C LEU A 19 -3.00 14.65 -7.62
N PHE A 20 -3.12 13.99 -6.46
CA PHE A 20 -3.95 12.82 -6.28
C PHE A 20 -4.95 13.02 -5.14
N THR A 21 -6.23 12.73 -5.42
CA THR A 21 -7.23 12.63 -4.36
C THR A 21 -7.03 11.32 -3.61
N ARG A 22 -6.72 11.40 -2.31
CA ARG A 22 -6.55 10.25 -1.43
C ARG A 22 -7.75 10.15 -0.50
N THR A 23 -8.31 8.95 -0.40
CA THR A 23 -9.42 8.66 0.52
C THR A 23 -9.07 7.45 1.37
N SER A 24 -9.35 7.53 2.67
CA SER A 24 -9.19 6.41 3.60
C SER A 24 -10.48 5.60 3.75
N MET A 25 -10.38 4.45 4.41
CA MET A 25 -11.53 3.63 4.76
C MET A 25 -12.46 4.38 5.72
N THR A 26 -13.76 4.24 5.49
CA THR A 26 -14.85 4.82 6.30
C THR A 26 -15.82 3.73 6.76
N ASP A 27 -16.78 4.06 7.63
CA ASP A 27 -17.80 3.12 8.13
C ASP A 27 -17.20 1.80 8.67
N ILE A 28 -16.12 1.91 9.45
CA ILE A 28 -15.35 0.74 9.90
C ILE A 28 -16.18 -0.05 10.91
N LYS A 29 -16.33 -1.35 10.64
CA LYS A 29 -16.94 -2.31 11.54
C LYS A 29 -15.90 -3.34 11.96
N VAL A 30 -15.73 -3.50 13.25
CA VAL A 30 -14.81 -4.48 13.84
C VAL A 30 -15.59 -5.74 14.20
N GLY A 31 -15.13 -6.87 13.66
CA GLY A 31 -15.65 -8.19 13.99
C GLY A 31 -15.12 -8.72 15.32
N LYS A 32 -15.62 -9.89 15.73
CA LYS A 32 -15.10 -10.58 16.91
C LYS A 32 -13.69 -11.11 16.64
N ALA A 33 -12.90 -11.23 17.70
CA ALA A 33 -11.66 -11.97 17.65
C ALA A 33 -11.95 -13.45 17.32
N PHE A 34 -11.10 -14.03 16.49
CA PHE A 34 -11.08 -15.44 16.15
C PHE A 34 -9.81 -16.07 16.74
N GLU A 35 -9.96 -17.22 17.40
CA GLU A 35 -8.84 -17.96 17.96
C GLU A 35 -8.76 -19.34 17.33
N ALA A 36 -7.57 -19.68 16.83
CA ALA A 36 -7.21 -21.00 16.35
C ALA A 36 -5.89 -21.45 17.02
N PRO A 37 -5.56 -22.76 16.97
CA PRO A 37 -4.30 -23.26 17.52
C PRO A 37 -3.05 -22.60 16.93
N THR A 38 -3.13 -22.15 15.68
CA THR A 38 -2.00 -21.60 14.90
C THR A 38 -1.88 -20.08 14.98
N TRP A 39 -3.00 -19.35 15.02
CA TRP A 39 -3.04 -17.89 15.08
C TRP A 39 -4.30 -17.39 15.77
N LYS A 40 -4.23 -16.14 16.20
CA LYS A 40 -5.39 -15.33 16.57
C LYS A 40 -5.60 -14.26 15.52
N SER A 41 -6.83 -13.88 15.24
CA SER A 41 -7.11 -12.82 14.28
C SER A 41 -8.28 -11.94 14.65
N VAL A 42 -8.29 -10.72 14.10
CA VAL A 42 -9.43 -9.83 14.11
C VAL A 42 -9.69 -9.38 12.69
N ARG A 43 -10.97 -9.36 12.29
CA ARG A 43 -11.41 -8.92 10.98
C ARG A 43 -12.16 -7.60 11.12
N PHE A 44 -11.93 -6.69 10.21
CA PHE A 44 -12.70 -5.47 10.06
C PHE A 44 -13.12 -5.27 8.61
N THR A 45 -14.23 -4.60 8.45
CA THR A 45 -14.77 -4.19 7.15
C THR A 45 -14.93 -2.69 7.14
N GLY A 46 -14.85 -2.06 5.97
CA GLY A 46 -15.13 -0.63 5.86
C GLY A 46 -15.22 -0.21 4.40
N LYS A 47 -15.96 0.87 4.16
CA LYS A 47 -16.19 1.38 2.81
C LYS A 47 -14.95 2.10 2.30
N VAL A 48 -14.62 1.85 1.04
CA VAL A 48 -13.58 2.55 0.28
C VAL A 48 -14.16 2.89 -1.08
N ARG A 49 -13.90 4.10 -1.57
CA ARG A 49 -14.28 4.51 -2.93
C ARG A 49 -13.68 3.53 -3.94
N GLY A 50 -14.42 3.19 -4.99
CA GLY A 50 -13.95 2.23 -5.99
C GLY A 50 -14.17 0.76 -5.60
N CYS A 51 -14.76 0.45 -4.44
CA CYS A 51 -15.21 -0.91 -4.13
C CYS A 51 -16.63 -1.16 -4.66
N ALA A 52 -16.81 -2.26 -5.37
CA ALA A 52 -18.08 -2.73 -5.91
C ALA A 52 -18.93 -3.46 -4.86
N ASP A 53 -18.29 -4.01 -3.83
CA ASP A 53 -18.99 -4.72 -2.77
C ASP A 53 -19.52 -3.73 -1.72
N SER A 54 -20.77 -3.90 -1.31
CA SER A 54 -21.42 -3.09 -0.26
C SER A 54 -20.71 -3.15 1.11
N SER A 55 -20.01 -4.25 1.39
CA SER A 55 -19.17 -4.43 2.58
C SER A 55 -17.82 -3.70 2.49
N GLY A 56 -17.47 -3.17 1.31
CA GLY A 56 -16.25 -2.43 1.06
C GLY A 56 -15.02 -3.34 1.06
N VAL A 57 -13.97 -2.93 1.76
CA VAL A 57 -12.74 -3.70 1.93
C VAL A 57 -12.84 -4.51 3.22
N THR A 58 -12.47 -5.78 3.15
CA THR A 58 -12.21 -6.61 4.32
C THR A 58 -10.73 -6.62 4.60
N CYS A 59 -10.36 -6.38 5.86
CA CYS A 59 -9.01 -6.59 6.33
C CYS A 59 -9.01 -7.54 7.53
N GLU A 60 -8.08 -8.48 7.54
CA GLU A 60 -7.83 -9.39 8.66
C GLU A 60 -6.39 -9.24 9.13
N ILE A 61 -6.21 -8.96 10.41
CA ILE A 61 -4.90 -8.98 11.07
C ILE A 61 -4.77 -10.32 11.78
N ARG A 62 -3.74 -11.10 11.44
CA ARG A 62 -3.41 -12.36 12.13
C ARG A 62 -2.11 -12.22 12.91
N LEU A 63 -2.11 -12.77 14.11
CA LEU A 63 -0.95 -12.92 14.99
C LEU A 63 -0.68 -14.41 15.18
N TYR A 64 0.49 -14.88 14.77
CA TYR A 64 0.86 -16.29 14.88
C TYR A 64 1.33 -16.64 16.30
N ASN A 65 0.88 -17.77 16.83
CA ASN A 65 1.22 -18.19 18.20
C ASN A 65 2.68 -18.63 18.34
N SER A 66 3.29 -19.11 17.25
CA SER A 66 4.64 -19.71 17.25
C SER A 66 5.77 -18.76 16.85
N GLN A 67 5.47 -17.54 16.38
CA GLN A 67 6.48 -16.63 15.84
C GLN A 67 6.04 -15.17 15.91
N LYS A 68 7.01 -14.26 15.97
CA LYS A 68 6.79 -12.81 15.86
C LYS A 68 6.46 -12.44 14.42
N ARG A 69 5.22 -12.73 14.00
CA ARG A 69 4.72 -12.44 12.65
C ARG A 69 3.31 -11.86 12.74
N ILE A 70 3.15 -10.70 12.11
CA ILE A 70 1.85 -10.10 11.81
C ILE A 70 1.57 -10.37 10.34
N GLN A 71 0.42 -10.98 10.03
CA GLN A 71 -0.06 -11.11 8.66
C GLN A 71 -1.24 -10.19 8.45
N LEU A 72 -1.19 -9.40 7.39
CA LEU A 72 -2.24 -8.46 7.00
C LEU A 72 -2.85 -8.96 5.71
N ILE A 73 -4.13 -9.30 5.76
CA ILE A 73 -4.86 -9.86 4.62
C ILE A 73 -5.91 -8.85 4.21
N TYR A 74 -5.86 -8.40 2.96
CA TYR A 74 -6.82 -7.47 2.39
C TYR A 74 -7.60 -8.16 1.28
N SER A 75 -8.92 -7.96 1.27
CA SER A 75 -9.81 -8.46 0.22
C SER A 75 -10.77 -7.36 -0.18
N MET A 76 -10.88 -7.11 -1.48
CA MET A 76 -11.81 -6.13 -2.04
C MET A 76 -12.22 -6.56 -3.45
N LYS A 77 -13.41 -6.12 -3.87
CA LYS A 77 -13.85 -6.23 -5.26
C LYS A 77 -13.88 -4.83 -5.85
N LYS A 78 -13.01 -4.53 -6.81
CA LYS A 78 -12.99 -3.20 -7.44
C LYS A 78 -14.16 -3.01 -8.41
N LEU A 79 -14.62 -1.77 -8.54
CA LEU A 79 -15.46 -1.34 -9.65
C LEU A 79 -14.66 -1.46 -10.96
N GLN A 80 -15.35 -1.80 -12.05
CA GLN A 80 -14.76 -1.79 -13.38
C GLN A 80 -14.86 -0.38 -13.95
N VAL A 81 -13.78 0.38 -13.83
CA VAL A 81 -13.67 1.74 -14.37
C VAL A 81 -12.45 1.86 -15.27
N PHE A 82 -12.49 2.80 -16.21
CA PHE A 82 -11.37 3.10 -17.10
C PHE A 82 -10.48 4.23 -16.58
N ASP A 83 -10.98 5.02 -15.63
CA ASP A 83 -10.20 6.08 -14.99
C ASP A 83 -9.03 5.47 -14.16
N PRO A 84 -7.82 6.05 -14.22
CA PRO A 84 -6.70 5.57 -13.43
C PRO A 84 -6.98 5.65 -11.92
N GLU A 85 -6.78 4.54 -11.22
CA GLU A 85 -6.94 4.46 -9.77
C GLU A 85 -5.97 3.45 -9.14
N VAL A 86 -5.59 3.70 -7.89
CA VAL A 86 -4.67 2.86 -7.12
C VAL A 86 -5.25 2.59 -5.73
N ALA A 87 -5.03 1.37 -5.23
CA ALA A 87 -5.24 1.03 -3.83
C ALA A 87 -3.86 0.78 -3.21
N TYR A 88 -3.58 1.41 -2.07
CA TYR A 88 -2.32 1.24 -1.34
C TYR A 88 -2.61 1.03 0.15
N VAL A 89 -1.66 0.41 0.83
CA VAL A 89 -1.67 0.23 2.29
C VAL A 89 -0.52 1.04 2.84
N ALA A 90 -0.83 2.06 3.64
CA ALA A 90 0.18 2.90 4.27
C ALA A 90 0.51 2.39 5.67
N PHE A 91 1.81 2.29 5.97
CA PHE A 91 2.30 2.06 7.31
C PHE A 91 2.88 3.37 7.87
N PRO A 92 2.32 3.93 8.95
CA PRO A 92 2.79 5.19 9.51
C PRO A 92 4.03 4.98 10.39
N PHE A 93 5.08 4.36 9.85
CA PHE A 93 6.34 4.24 10.56
C PHE A 93 7.09 5.57 10.48
N ALA A 94 7.36 6.16 11.64
CA ALA A 94 8.17 7.36 11.77
C ALA A 94 9.37 7.06 12.67
N SER A 95 10.58 7.04 12.09
CA SER A 95 11.83 6.91 12.84
C SER A 95 12.86 7.86 12.25
N LYS A 96 13.60 8.58 13.11
CA LYS A 96 14.54 9.62 12.70
C LYS A 96 15.72 9.09 11.89
N GLU A 97 16.07 7.83 12.10
CA GLU A 97 17.24 7.17 11.49
C GLU A 97 16.84 5.90 10.74
N SER A 98 15.58 5.79 10.30
CA SER A 98 15.16 4.64 9.50
C SER A 98 15.76 4.66 8.11
N GLN A 99 16.13 3.47 7.65
CA GLN A 99 16.49 3.18 6.27
C GLN A 99 15.49 2.18 5.71
N ILE A 100 15.03 2.39 4.49
CA ILE A 100 14.27 1.40 3.74
C ILE A 100 15.27 0.50 3.03
N SER A 101 15.06 -0.81 3.12
CA SER A 101 15.71 -1.81 2.29
C SER A 101 14.64 -2.69 1.68
N PHE A 102 14.87 -3.15 0.45
CA PHE A 102 13.96 -4.05 -0.24
C PHE A 102 14.75 -5.11 -1.00
N GLU A 103 14.10 -6.26 -1.20
CA GLU A 103 14.68 -7.37 -1.95
C GLU A 103 14.62 -7.10 -3.45
N VAL A 104 15.69 -7.49 -4.15
CA VAL A 104 15.81 -7.50 -5.60
C VAL A 104 16.29 -8.88 -6.05
N GLN A 105 16.36 -9.11 -7.36
CA GLN A 105 16.96 -10.35 -7.87
C GLN A 105 18.40 -10.50 -7.36
N GLY A 106 18.65 -11.56 -6.61
CA GLY A 106 19.99 -11.91 -6.12
C GLY A 106 20.50 -11.07 -4.95
N GLY A 107 19.67 -10.25 -4.28
CA GLY A 107 20.15 -9.49 -3.12
C GLY A 107 19.15 -8.51 -2.52
N THR A 108 19.68 -7.57 -1.75
CA THR A 108 18.93 -6.48 -1.09
C THR A 108 19.53 -5.15 -1.50
N VAL A 109 18.68 -4.18 -1.83
CA VAL A 109 19.10 -2.83 -2.18
C VAL A 109 18.64 -1.84 -1.11
N VAL A 110 19.50 -0.86 -0.89
CA VAL A 110 19.16 0.37 -0.20
C VAL A 110 19.10 1.48 -1.27
N PRO A 111 17.97 2.21 -1.38
CA PRO A 111 17.84 3.38 -2.23
C PRO A 111 19.03 4.33 -2.12
N ALA A 112 19.47 4.89 -3.25
CA ALA A 112 20.56 5.88 -3.35
C ALA A 112 21.95 5.47 -2.83
N LYS A 113 22.13 4.26 -2.27
CA LYS A 113 23.46 3.73 -1.85
C LYS A 113 23.90 2.52 -2.68
N GLY A 114 22.98 1.60 -2.99
CA GLY A 114 23.27 0.36 -3.72
C GLY A 114 22.78 0.35 -5.17
N GLN A 115 22.37 1.51 -5.69
CA GLN A 115 21.75 1.64 -7.01
C GLN A 115 22.82 1.84 -8.09
N LEU A 116 22.72 1.12 -9.22
CA LEU A 116 23.64 1.32 -10.35
C LEU A 116 23.44 2.71 -10.98
N PRO A 117 24.51 3.42 -11.38
CA PRO A 117 24.38 4.70 -12.06
C PRO A 117 23.45 4.61 -13.28
N GLY A 118 22.50 5.54 -13.39
CA GLY A 118 21.55 5.61 -14.51
C GLY A 118 20.33 4.69 -14.41
N SER A 119 20.19 3.91 -13.33
CA SER A 119 18.96 3.15 -13.08
C SER A 119 17.83 4.04 -12.52
N ALA A 120 16.58 3.59 -12.65
CA ALA A 120 15.40 4.33 -12.21
C ALA A 120 15.29 4.37 -10.68
N SER A 121 14.96 5.54 -10.12
CA SER A 121 14.75 5.78 -8.68
C SER A 121 13.36 6.34 -8.36
N ASP A 122 12.50 6.48 -9.37
CA ASP A 122 11.14 6.99 -9.27
C ASP A 122 10.22 6.06 -8.47
N TRP A 123 10.53 4.77 -8.44
CA TRP A 123 9.82 3.77 -7.63
C TRP A 123 10.13 3.86 -6.13
N ASP A 124 11.25 4.48 -5.75
CA ASP A 124 11.68 4.64 -4.35
C ASP A 124 11.06 5.87 -3.68
N GLY A 125 10.23 6.63 -4.40
CA GLY A 125 9.66 7.91 -3.97
C GLY A 125 8.78 7.79 -2.72
N VAL A 126 9.41 7.97 -1.55
CA VAL A 126 8.77 8.34 -0.28
C VAL A 126 8.88 9.84 -0.08
#